data_AF-A0A1A8EKA7-F1
#
_entry.id   AF-A0A1A8EKA7-F1
#
_cell.length_a   1.000
_cell.length_b   1.000
_cell.length_c   1.000
_cell.angle_alpha   90.00
_cell.angle_beta   90.00
_cell.angle_gamma   90.00
#
_symmetry.space_group_name_H-M   'P 1'
#
loop_
_entity.id
_entity.type
_entity.pdbx_description
1 polymer ?
#
loop_
_entity_poly.entity_id
_entity_poly.type
_entity_poly.pdbx_seq_one_letter_code
_entity_poly.pdbx_strand_id
1 'polypeptide(L)'
;MEKKGEMIRAIVLHATMQRTPMLKELREGLDLYKFATVLKEETEHCRGLFVADNNDKVDSHYIVSHLDPQMSDKGSIKHIKEVKILNYFQDFLIELEDNQEDGGKDQLTVPKVLQWFTGQSHRHLLLSERQRFKITVCFERMPKHSLCFPLVSACSHTVTFPTAHQCTYEFKVNLATAITCGKEFHMI
;
A
#
# COMPACT_ATOMS: atom_id res chain seq x y z
N MET A 1 7.40 16.16 27.92
CA MET A 1 7.48 15.48 26.60
C MET A 1 8.12 14.09 26.70
N GLU A 2 9.13 13.89 27.54
CA GLU A 2 9.85 12.61 27.72
C GLU A 2 8.95 11.39 28.04
N LYS A 3 8.03 11.53 29.01
CA LYS A 3 7.11 10.44 29.39
C LYS A 3 6.06 10.07 28.32
N LYS A 4 5.76 10.96 27.36
CA LYS A 4 4.77 10.67 26.30
C LYS A 4 5.26 9.52 25.41
N GLY A 5 6.55 9.53 25.06
CA GLY A 5 7.15 8.47 24.25
C GLY A 5 7.17 7.12 24.97
N GLU A 6 7.49 7.12 26.27
CA GLU A 6 7.46 5.93 27.11
C GLU A 6 6.04 5.36 27.25
N MET A 7 5.05 6.22 27.47
CA MET A 7 3.64 5.81 27.55
C MET A 7 3.16 5.19 26.24
N ILE A 8 3.48 5.79 25.10
CA ILE A 8 3.13 5.23 23.78
C ILE A 8 3.79 3.85 23.59
N ARG A 9 5.09 3.73 23.89
CA ARG A 9 5.80 2.44 23.81
C ARG A 9 5.18 1.37 24.70
N ALA A 10 4.82 1.72 25.93
CA ALA A 10 4.19 0.77 26.86
C ALA A 10 2.81 0.30 26.36
N ILE A 11 2.00 1.20 25.80
CA ILE A 11 0.70 0.85 25.21
C ILE A 11 0.88 -0.11 24.02
N VAL A 12 1.82 0.22 23.12
CA VAL A 12 2.12 -0.62 21.95
C VAL A 12 2.63 -1.99 22.39
N LEU A 13 3.59 -2.04 23.32
CA LEU A 13 4.14 -3.30 23.84
C LEU A 13 3.02 -4.15 24.46
N HIS A 14 2.15 -3.56 25.27
CA HIS A 14 1.03 -4.27 25.88
C HIS A 14 0.08 -4.85 24.83
N ALA A 15 -0.29 -4.06 23.81
CA ALA A 15 -1.16 -4.52 22.73
C ALA A 15 -0.54 -5.68 21.93
N THR A 16 0.78 -5.64 21.67
CA THR A 16 1.50 -6.69 20.95
C THR A 16 1.66 -7.96 21.79
N MET A 17 1.99 -7.82 23.08
CA MET A 17 2.22 -8.95 23.99
C MET A 17 0.99 -9.83 24.18
N GLN A 18 -0.23 -9.27 24.11
CA GLN A 18 -1.45 -10.06 24.24
C GLN A 18 -1.60 -11.13 23.13
N ARG A 19 -1.01 -10.90 21.95
CA ARG A 19 -1.08 -11.84 20.82
C ARG A 19 0.09 -12.82 20.79
N THR A 20 1.18 -12.54 21.52
CA THR A 20 2.40 -13.34 21.51
C THR A 20 2.18 -14.82 21.90
N PRO A 21 1.39 -15.18 22.92
CA PRO A 21 1.18 -16.59 23.26
C PRO A 21 0.57 -17.39 22.11
N MET A 22 -0.51 -16.87 21.52
CA MET A 22 -1.18 -17.50 20.38
C MET A 22 -0.25 -17.62 19.16
N LEU A 23 0.50 -16.56 18.84
CA LEU A 23 1.44 -16.58 17.71
C LEU A 23 2.60 -17.56 17.95
N LYS A 24 3.03 -17.73 19.21
CA LYS A 24 4.05 -18.70 19.58
C LYS A 24 3.54 -20.13 19.42
N GLU A 25 2.34 -20.43 19.90
CA GLU A 25 1.71 -21.76 19.72
C GLU A 25 1.51 -22.08 18.23
N LEU A 26 1.05 -21.10 17.44
CA LEU A 26 0.93 -21.26 15.99
C LEU A 26 2.28 -21.61 15.36
N ARG A 27 3.34 -20.86 15.70
CA ARG A 27 4.69 -21.12 15.21
C ARG A 27 5.19 -22.51 15.61
N GLU A 28 5.01 -22.88 16.88
CA GLU A 28 5.40 -24.21 17.40
C GLU A 28 4.67 -25.33 16.65
N GLY A 29 3.38 -25.16 16.33
CA GLY A 29 2.62 -26.08 15.50
C GLY A 29 3.18 -26.24 14.09
N LEU A 30 3.62 -25.15 13.44
CA LEU A 30 4.29 -25.21 12.13
C LEU A 30 5.68 -25.87 12.25
N ASP A 31 6.38 -25.66 13.36
CA ASP A 31 7.70 -26.22 13.61
C ASP A 31 7.68 -27.75 13.82
N LEU A 32 6.57 -28.34 14.28
CA LEU A 32 6.42 -29.80 14.45
C LEU A 32 6.76 -30.60 13.18
N TYR A 33 6.46 -30.03 12.01
CA TYR A 33 6.74 -30.62 10.70
C TYR A 33 7.85 -29.90 9.93
N LYS A 34 8.64 -29.04 10.62
CA LYS A 34 9.65 -28.16 10.03
C LYS A 34 9.10 -27.19 8.98
N PHE A 35 7.79 -26.95 9.01
CA PHE A 35 7.13 -26.16 7.98
C PHE A 35 7.52 -24.68 8.10
N ALA A 36 7.83 -24.15 9.29
CA ALA A 36 8.33 -22.79 9.42
C ALA A 36 9.68 -22.56 8.71
N THR A 37 10.56 -23.58 8.66
CA THR A 37 11.80 -23.54 7.88
C THR A 37 11.50 -23.50 6.38
N VAL A 38 10.60 -24.38 5.92
CA VAL A 38 10.16 -24.40 4.51
C VAL A 38 9.53 -23.06 4.11
N LEU A 39 8.70 -22.47 4.98
CA LEU A 39 8.10 -21.16 4.75
C LEU A 39 9.14 -20.04 4.57
N LYS A 40 10.27 -20.15 5.26
CA LYS A 40 11.36 -19.17 5.19
C LYS A 40 12.24 -19.37 3.97
N GLU A 41 12.52 -20.61 3.60
CA GLU A 41 13.41 -20.97 2.49
C GLU A 41 12.69 -20.91 1.13
N GLU A 42 11.41 -21.28 1.11
CA GLU A 42 10.58 -21.43 -0.09
C GLU A 42 9.32 -20.55 -0.05
N THR A 43 9.49 -19.28 0.35
CA THR A 43 8.39 -18.31 0.54
C THR A 43 7.45 -18.22 -0.66
N GLU A 44 7.99 -18.15 -1.88
CA GLU A 44 7.19 -18.00 -3.10
C GLU A 44 6.34 -19.25 -3.39
N HIS A 45 6.89 -20.44 -3.21
CA HIS A 45 6.15 -21.70 -3.39
C HIS A 45 5.07 -21.88 -2.32
N CYS A 46 5.33 -21.42 -1.10
CA CYS A 46 4.37 -21.50 0.00
C CYS A 46 3.29 -20.43 -0.07
N ARG A 47 3.49 -19.34 -0.81
CA ARG A 47 2.59 -18.18 -0.85
C ARG A 47 1.15 -18.58 -1.18
N GLY A 48 0.97 -19.49 -2.14
CA GLY A 48 -0.34 -20.00 -2.56
C GLY A 48 -1.09 -20.80 -1.49
N LEU A 49 -0.43 -21.24 -0.42
CA LEU A 49 -1.08 -21.93 0.70
C LEU A 49 -1.80 -20.96 1.65
N PHE A 50 -1.38 -19.69 1.67
CA PHE A 50 -1.91 -18.67 2.58
C PHE A 50 -2.70 -17.58 1.88
N VAL A 51 -2.44 -17.39 0.59
CA VAL A 51 -3.12 -16.41 -0.25
C VAL A 51 -3.76 -17.20 -1.38
N ALA A 52 -5.08 -17.05 -1.54
CA ALA A 52 -5.78 -17.71 -2.62
C ALA A 52 -5.17 -17.29 -3.96
N ASP A 53 -4.58 -18.27 -4.64
CA ASP A 53 -3.96 -18.10 -5.95
C ASP A 53 -5.05 -18.11 -7.03
N ASN A 54 -5.90 -17.08 -6.98
CA ASN A 54 -6.72 -16.77 -8.15
C ASN A 54 -5.76 -16.14 -9.17
N ASN A 55 -5.67 -16.70 -10.38
CA ASN A 55 -4.95 -16.15 -11.54
C ASN A 55 -5.29 -14.67 -11.88
N ASP A 56 -6.18 -14.04 -11.11
CA ASP A 56 -6.63 -12.66 -11.18
C ASP A 56 -5.69 -11.75 -10.34
N LYS A 57 -4.44 -11.60 -10.79
CA LYS A 57 -3.50 -10.63 -10.20
C LYS A 57 -4.11 -9.22 -10.25
N VAL A 58 -3.75 -8.38 -9.27
CA VAL A 58 -4.17 -6.97 -9.27
C VAL A 58 -3.52 -6.27 -10.46
N ASP A 59 -4.35 -5.73 -11.35
CA ASP A 59 -3.92 -4.92 -12.49
C ASP A 59 -4.21 -3.43 -12.23
N SER A 60 -3.71 -2.57 -13.10
CA SER A 60 -3.87 -1.11 -13.05
C SER A 60 -5.35 -0.75 -13.08
N HIS A 61 -6.12 -1.45 -13.93
CA HIS A 61 -7.56 -1.27 -14.06
C HIS A 61 -8.30 -1.52 -12.75
N TYR A 62 -7.92 -2.55 -12.00
CA TYR A 62 -8.50 -2.86 -10.70
C TYR A 62 -8.25 -1.72 -9.72
N ILE A 63 -7.02 -1.20 -9.62
CA ILE A 63 -6.77 -0.06 -8.72
C ILE A 63 -7.58 1.16 -9.15
N VAL A 64 -7.54 1.51 -10.44
CA VAL A 64 -8.18 2.72 -11.00
C VAL A 64 -9.71 2.68 -10.84
N SER A 65 -10.34 1.53 -11.08
CA SER A 65 -11.80 1.36 -10.95
C SER A 65 -12.33 1.46 -9.52
N HIS A 66 -11.45 1.27 -8.52
CA HIS A 66 -11.81 1.39 -7.11
C HIS A 66 -11.39 2.73 -6.50
N LEU A 67 -10.75 3.64 -7.25
CA LEU A 67 -10.49 4.99 -6.76
C LEU A 67 -11.82 5.76 -6.57
N ASP A 68 -11.91 6.46 -5.44
CA ASP A 68 -13.00 7.36 -5.09
C ASP A 68 -12.42 8.75 -4.78
N PRO A 69 -12.09 9.54 -5.82
CA PRO A 69 -11.41 10.81 -5.64
C PRO A 69 -12.34 11.91 -5.15
N GLN A 70 -11.93 12.55 -4.05
CA GLN A 70 -12.59 13.71 -3.45
C GLN A 70 -12.11 14.98 -4.17
N MET A 71 -12.72 15.24 -5.33
CA MET A 71 -12.32 16.32 -6.23
C MET A 71 -12.90 17.68 -5.82
N SER A 72 -12.16 18.75 -6.09
CA SER A 72 -12.65 20.12 -6.06
C SER A 72 -13.69 20.37 -7.18
N ASP A 73 -14.41 21.48 -7.08
CA ASP A 73 -15.43 21.91 -8.05
C ASP A 73 -14.89 21.92 -9.49
N LYS A 74 -15.67 21.35 -10.41
CA LYS A 74 -15.37 21.30 -11.84
C LYS A 74 -15.14 22.71 -12.39
N GLY A 75 -14.10 22.87 -13.19
CA GLY A 75 -13.71 24.16 -13.78
C GLY A 75 -12.77 25.01 -12.91
N SER A 76 -12.52 24.63 -11.65
CA SER A 76 -11.52 25.30 -10.82
C SER A 76 -10.08 24.93 -11.24
N ILE A 77 -9.13 25.83 -10.98
CA ILE A 77 -7.69 25.55 -11.17
C ILE A 77 -7.23 24.36 -10.32
N LYS A 78 -7.84 24.17 -9.14
CA LYS A 78 -7.56 23.01 -8.27
C LYS A 78 -7.98 21.72 -8.96
N HIS A 79 -9.21 21.66 -9.46
CA HIS A 79 -9.72 20.49 -10.19
C HIS A 79 -8.83 20.10 -11.37
N ILE A 80 -8.36 21.08 -12.16
CA ILE A 80 -7.44 20.81 -13.28
C ILE A 80 -6.15 20.13 -12.79
N LYS A 81 -5.58 20.58 -11.67
CA LYS A 81 -4.37 19.97 -11.08
C LYS A 81 -4.64 18.57 -10.53
N GLU A 82 -5.78 18.37 -9.87
CA GLU A 82 -6.19 17.08 -9.29
C GLU A 82 -6.37 16.03 -10.40
N VAL A 83 -7.04 16.39 -11.49
CA VAL A 83 -7.20 15.52 -12.68
C VAL A 83 -5.82 15.17 -13.26
N LYS A 84 -4.92 16.15 -13.36
CA LYS A 84 -3.56 15.92 -13.86
C LYS A 84 -2.78 14.91 -13.00
N ILE A 85 -2.90 14.99 -11.68
CA ILE A 85 -2.28 14.03 -10.75
C ILE A 85 -2.86 12.64 -10.93
N LEU A 86 -4.19 12.52 -11.06
CA LEU A 86 -4.83 11.22 -11.32
C LEU A 86 -4.36 10.60 -12.63
N ASN A 87 -4.24 11.39 -13.70
CA ASN A 87 -3.71 10.89 -14.97
C ASN A 87 -2.26 10.42 -14.82
N TYR A 88 -1.40 11.17 -14.14
CA TYR A 88 -0.03 10.72 -13.87
C TYR A 88 0.03 9.44 -13.02
N PHE A 89 -0.91 9.26 -12.09
CA PHE A 89 -1.02 8.03 -11.32
C PHE A 89 -1.48 6.85 -12.18
N GLN A 90 -2.42 7.06 -13.10
CA GLN A 90 -2.84 6.03 -14.07
C GLN A 90 -1.69 5.64 -14.99
N ASP A 91 -1.00 6.62 -15.58
CA ASP A 91 0.17 6.39 -16.43
C ASP A 91 1.27 5.62 -15.69
N PHE A 92 1.50 5.96 -14.40
CA PHE A 92 2.44 5.26 -13.55
C PHE A 92 2.07 3.79 -13.33
N LEU A 93 0.80 3.49 -13.09
CA LEU A 93 0.34 2.12 -12.92
C LEU A 93 0.49 1.31 -14.21
N ILE A 94 0.14 1.87 -15.36
CA ILE A 94 0.28 1.21 -16.67
C ILE A 94 1.74 0.92 -16.98
N GLU A 95 2.63 1.88 -16.77
CA GLU A 95 4.08 1.66 -16.94
C GLU A 95 4.60 0.57 -16.00
N LEU A 96 4.09 0.46 -14.77
CA LEU A 96 4.44 -0.63 -13.86
C LEU A 96 3.93 -2.00 -14.29
N GLU A 97 2.96 -2.09 -15.21
CA GLU A 97 2.50 -3.35 -15.80
C GLU A 97 3.36 -3.72 -17.00
N ASP A 98 3.57 -2.76 -17.90
CA ASP A 98 4.36 -2.96 -19.12
C ASP A 98 5.82 -3.36 -18.79
N ASN A 99 6.37 -2.86 -17.67
CA ASN A 99 7.73 -3.17 -17.24
C ASN A 99 7.88 -4.49 -16.44
N GLN A 100 6.80 -5.26 -16.18
CA GLN A 100 6.91 -6.50 -15.38
C GLN A 100 7.50 -7.69 -16.15
N GLU A 101 7.53 -7.64 -17.48
CA GLU A 101 8.08 -8.73 -18.29
C GLU A 101 9.63 -8.82 -18.18
N ASP A 102 10.29 -7.78 -17.70
CA ASP A 102 11.77 -7.62 -17.70
C ASP A 102 12.38 -7.47 -16.28
N GLY A 103 11.58 -7.74 -15.24
CA GLY A 103 11.85 -7.31 -13.85
C GLY A 103 12.47 -8.33 -12.90
N GLY A 104 13.53 -7.94 -12.18
CA GLY A 104 14.07 -8.69 -11.03
C GLY A 104 13.15 -8.65 -9.78
N LYS A 105 13.40 -9.54 -8.80
CA LYS A 105 12.55 -9.78 -7.60
C LYS A 105 12.17 -8.52 -6.78
N ASP A 106 12.97 -7.45 -6.84
CA ASP A 106 12.77 -6.23 -6.06
C ASP A 106 12.02 -5.11 -6.78
N GLN A 107 11.65 -5.28 -8.05
CA GLN A 107 10.95 -4.25 -8.80
C GLN A 107 9.60 -3.89 -8.16
N LEU A 108 9.24 -2.61 -8.24
CA LEU A 108 7.92 -2.14 -7.86
C LEU A 108 6.89 -2.72 -8.84
N THR A 109 5.76 -3.20 -8.32
CA THR A 109 4.68 -3.82 -9.11
C THR A 109 3.35 -3.23 -8.72
N VAL A 110 2.33 -3.33 -9.58
CA VAL A 110 0.97 -2.87 -9.29
C VAL A 110 0.41 -3.47 -7.97
N PRO A 111 0.55 -4.78 -7.70
CA PRO A 111 0.20 -5.35 -6.39
C PRO A 111 0.88 -4.67 -5.19
N LYS A 112 2.15 -4.26 -5.32
CA LYS A 112 2.89 -3.53 -4.27
C LYS A 112 2.32 -2.12 -4.06
N VAL A 113 1.76 -1.48 -5.09
CA VAL A 113 1.05 -0.20 -4.95
C VAL A 113 -0.24 -0.37 -4.15
N LEU A 114 -1.06 -1.36 -4.50
CA LEU A 114 -2.29 -1.65 -3.74
C LEU A 114 -1.98 -2.00 -2.28
N GLN A 115 -0.93 -2.79 -2.07
CA GLN A 115 -0.47 -3.16 -0.73
C GLN A 115 -0.08 -1.94 0.10
N TRP A 116 0.59 -0.97 -0.52
CA TRP A 116 0.94 0.25 0.18
C TRP A 116 -0.31 1.04 0.57
N PHE A 117 -1.27 1.19 -0.35
CA PHE A 117 -2.53 1.92 -0.11
C PHE A 117 -3.45 1.29 0.93
N THR A 118 -3.46 -0.04 1.04
CA THR A 118 -4.52 -0.78 1.74
C THR A 118 -4.03 -1.81 2.74
N GLY A 119 -2.73 -2.10 2.76
CA GLY A 119 -2.16 -3.25 3.46
C GLY A 119 -2.30 -4.58 2.70
N GLN A 120 -3.04 -4.61 1.59
CA GLN A 120 -3.35 -5.84 0.85
C GLN A 120 -2.87 -5.79 -0.60
N SER A 121 -2.15 -6.83 -1.05
CA SER A 121 -1.61 -6.91 -2.43
C SER A 121 -2.50 -7.70 -3.41
N HIS A 122 -3.64 -8.22 -2.96
CA HIS A 122 -4.50 -9.11 -3.74
C HIS A 122 -5.94 -8.57 -3.85
N ARG A 123 -6.67 -9.03 -4.87
CA ARG A 123 -8.08 -8.71 -5.04
C ARG A 123 -8.90 -9.37 -3.94
N HIS A 124 -9.97 -8.71 -3.49
CA HIS A 124 -10.89 -9.30 -2.51
C HIS A 124 -11.46 -10.62 -3.05
N LEU A 125 -11.70 -11.60 -2.20
CA LEU A 125 -12.19 -12.90 -2.65
C LEU A 125 -13.67 -12.84 -2.99
N LEU A 126 -14.46 -12.16 -2.16
CA LEU A 126 -15.90 -12.06 -2.35
C LEU A 126 -16.24 -10.91 -3.30
N LEU A 127 -17.10 -11.18 -4.28
CA LEU A 127 -17.58 -10.16 -5.22
C LEU A 127 -18.27 -8.98 -4.50
N SER A 128 -18.99 -9.26 -3.42
CA SER A 128 -19.64 -8.23 -2.60
C SER A 128 -18.64 -7.30 -1.92
N GLU A 129 -17.48 -7.83 -1.51
CA GLU A 129 -16.39 -7.02 -0.94
C GLU A 129 -15.74 -6.18 -2.03
N ARG A 130 -15.47 -6.77 -3.22
CA ARG A 130 -14.95 -6.02 -4.39
C ARG A 130 -15.85 -4.83 -4.72
N GLN A 131 -17.16 -5.04 -4.80
CA GLN A 131 -18.12 -3.98 -5.14
C GLN A 131 -18.17 -2.84 -4.12
N ARG A 132 -17.96 -3.14 -2.84
CA ARG A 132 -17.96 -2.14 -1.75
C ARG A 132 -16.61 -1.49 -1.53
N PHE A 133 -15.53 -2.14 -1.97
CA PHE A 133 -14.17 -1.66 -1.80
C PHE A 133 -13.99 -0.34 -2.55
N LYS A 134 -13.38 0.63 -1.88
CA LYS A 134 -13.02 1.94 -2.44
C LYS A 134 -11.73 2.42 -1.81
N ILE A 135 -10.95 3.13 -2.61
CA ILE A 135 -9.74 3.83 -2.19
C ILE A 135 -10.04 5.31 -2.25
N THR A 136 -10.20 5.95 -1.10
CA THR A 136 -10.46 7.38 -1.04
C THR A 136 -9.21 8.14 -1.45
N VAL A 137 -9.32 9.00 -2.47
CA VAL A 137 -8.19 9.84 -2.92
C VAL A 137 -8.46 11.29 -2.54
N CYS A 138 -7.62 11.83 -1.67
CA CYS A 138 -7.67 13.23 -1.24
C CYS A 138 -6.56 14.05 -1.89
N PHE A 139 -6.77 15.35 -1.99
CA PHE A 139 -5.81 16.28 -2.57
C PHE A 139 -5.58 17.45 -1.63
N GLU A 140 -4.34 17.58 -1.15
CA GLU A 140 -4.01 18.62 -0.18
C GLU A 140 -2.90 19.52 -0.69
N ARG A 141 -3.05 20.82 -0.48
CA ARG A 141 -1.97 21.77 -0.74
C ARG A 141 -1.04 21.76 0.47
N MET A 142 0.14 21.17 0.31
CA MET A 142 1.17 21.12 1.34
C MET A 142 2.38 21.98 0.90
N PRO A 143 2.42 23.29 1.26
CA PRO A 143 3.37 24.24 0.66
C PRO A 143 4.67 24.43 1.47
N LYS A 144 4.77 23.89 2.68
CA LYS A 144 5.87 24.19 3.63
C LYS A 144 7.13 23.33 3.42
N HIS A 145 7.26 22.65 2.30
CA HIS A 145 8.36 21.72 2.00
C HIS A 145 8.70 21.77 0.52
N SER A 146 9.95 21.44 0.20
CA SER A 146 10.48 21.39 -1.17
C SER A 146 10.07 20.12 -1.91
N LEU A 147 9.90 19.01 -1.17
CA LEU A 147 9.54 17.69 -1.69
C LEU A 147 8.31 17.16 -0.96
N CYS A 148 7.37 16.56 -1.68
CA CYS A 148 6.10 16.09 -1.11
C CYS A 148 5.89 14.60 -1.40
N PHE A 149 5.77 13.78 -0.36
CA PHE A 149 5.33 12.40 -0.51
C PHE A 149 3.83 12.28 -0.27
N PRO A 150 3.15 11.31 -0.92
CA PRO A 150 1.77 11.00 -0.58
C PRO A 150 1.68 10.49 0.86
N LEU A 151 0.56 10.77 1.51
CA LEU A 151 0.21 10.19 2.81
C LEU A 151 -0.77 9.06 2.60
N VAL A 152 -0.62 7.98 3.36
CA VAL A 152 -1.49 6.81 3.26
C VAL A 152 -1.97 6.38 4.64
N SER A 153 -3.25 6.07 4.71
CA SER A 153 -3.88 5.37 5.82
C SER A 153 -4.47 4.07 5.29
N ALA A 154 -3.73 2.97 5.46
CA ALA A 154 -4.16 1.65 5.02
C ALA A 154 -5.50 1.24 5.66
N CYS A 155 -5.69 1.52 6.96
CA CYS A 155 -6.92 1.15 7.68
C CYS A 155 -8.19 1.82 7.13
N SER A 156 -8.07 3.02 6.56
CA SER A 156 -9.19 3.76 5.96
C SER A 156 -9.17 3.73 4.43
N HIS A 157 -8.26 2.95 3.83
CA HIS A 157 -8.01 2.93 2.38
C HIS A 157 -7.89 4.33 1.78
N THR A 158 -7.20 5.24 2.47
CA THR A 158 -7.12 6.65 2.06
C THR A 158 -5.70 6.99 1.62
N VAL A 159 -5.56 7.61 0.45
CA VAL A 159 -4.32 8.21 -0.04
C VAL A 159 -4.52 9.71 -0.26
N THR A 160 -3.58 10.52 0.19
CA THR A 160 -3.59 11.97 -0.01
C THR A 160 -2.42 12.36 -0.91
N PHE A 161 -2.73 12.86 -2.10
CA PHE A 161 -1.73 13.39 -3.03
C PHE A 161 -1.48 14.89 -2.80
N PRO A 162 -0.22 15.31 -2.61
CA PRO A 162 0.10 16.72 -2.42
C PRO A 162 0.08 17.50 -3.74
N THR A 163 -0.67 18.59 -3.80
CA THR A 163 -0.93 19.36 -5.04
C THR A 163 0.04 20.52 -5.29
N ALA A 164 0.90 20.86 -4.33
CA ALA A 164 1.78 22.02 -4.41
C ALA A 164 2.93 21.83 -5.40
N HIS A 165 3.55 20.64 -5.42
CA HIS A 165 4.77 20.37 -6.17
C HIS A 165 4.67 19.15 -7.11
N GLN A 166 3.55 18.41 -7.12
CA GLN A 166 3.38 17.17 -7.90
C GLN A 166 2.81 17.36 -9.31
N CYS A 167 3.16 18.45 -10.01
CA CYS A 167 2.65 18.73 -11.35
C CYS A 167 3.62 18.38 -12.50
N THR A 168 4.70 17.64 -12.22
CA THR A 168 5.86 17.37 -13.09
C THR A 168 6.21 15.88 -13.18
N TYR A 169 7.17 15.54 -14.07
CA TYR A 169 7.78 14.20 -14.21
C TYR A 169 8.25 13.58 -12.88
N GLU A 170 8.59 14.43 -11.90
CA GLU A 170 9.03 14.04 -10.56
C GLU A 170 7.94 13.29 -9.75
N PHE A 171 6.66 13.37 -10.14
CA PHE A 171 5.58 12.64 -9.47
C PHE A 171 5.86 11.14 -9.39
N LYS A 172 6.26 10.52 -10.50
CA LYS A 172 6.49 9.06 -10.59
C LYS A 172 7.65 8.62 -9.72
N VAL A 173 8.75 9.37 -9.75
CA VAL A 173 9.93 9.11 -8.91
C VAL A 173 9.56 9.22 -7.43
N ASN A 174 8.88 10.31 -7.04
CA ASN A 174 8.48 10.53 -5.65
C ASN A 174 7.53 9.45 -5.14
N LEU A 175 6.57 9.04 -5.98
CA LEU A 175 5.63 7.98 -5.66
C LEU A 175 6.35 6.63 -5.52
N ALA A 176 7.24 6.29 -6.44
CA ALA A 176 8.03 5.06 -6.36
C ALA A 176 8.93 5.03 -5.10
N THR A 177 9.57 6.15 -4.75
CA THR A 177 10.34 6.30 -3.52
C THR A 177 9.45 6.15 -2.28
N ALA A 178 8.29 6.82 -2.23
CA ALA A 178 7.36 6.71 -1.12
C ALA A 178 6.89 5.26 -0.91
N ILE A 179 6.53 4.56 -1.99
CA ILE A 179 6.07 3.17 -1.90
C ILE A 179 7.22 2.26 -1.50
N THR A 180 8.43 2.48 -1.98
CA THR A 180 9.56 1.57 -1.72
C THR A 180 10.13 1.75 -0.31
N CYS A 181 10.30 2.99 0.14
CA CYS A 181 10.82 3.31 1.47
C CYS A 181 9.73 3.27 2.55
N GLY A 182 8.47 3.50 2.18
CA GLY A 182 7.33 3.45 3.10
C GLY A 182 6.85 2.04 3.45
N LYS A 183 7.50 0.98 2.93
CA LYS A 183 7.15 -0.43 3.25
C LYS A 183 7.58 -0.87 4.63
N GLU A 184 8.35 -0.07 5.36
CA GLU A 184 8.73 -0.41 6.72
C GLU A 184 7.51 -0.26 7.63
N PHE A 185 6.71 -1.32 7.69
CA PHE A 185 6.16 -1.74 8.98
C PHE A 185 7.37 -2.07 9.85
N HIS A 186 7.96 -1.05 10.48
CA HIS A 186 8.94 -1.31 11.52
C HIS A 186 8.25 -2.24 12.52
N MET A 187 8.71 -3.49 12.55
CA MET A 187 8.47 -4.39 13.67
C MET A 187 8.97 -3.63 14.89
N ILE A 188 8.02 -3.24 15.74
CA ILE A 188 8.28 -2.72 17.08
C ILE A 188 8.70 -3.89 17.94
#